data_AF-A0A386UJD5-F1
#
_entry.id   AF-A0A386UJD5-F1
#
_cell.length_a   1.000
_cell.length_b   1.000
_cell.length_c   1.000
_cell.angle_alpha   90.00
_cell.angle_beta   90.00
_cell.angle_gamma   90.00
#
_symmetry.space_group_name_H-M   'P 1'
#
loop_
_entity.id
_entity.type
_entity.pdbx_description
1 polymer ?
#
loop_
_entity_poly.entity_id
_entity_poly.type
_entity_poly.pdbx_seq_one_letter_code
_entity_poly.pdbx_strand_id
1 'polypeptide(L)'
;MKRRAILTMAPAVLVAGAVHSAALGQPEETPVAAAFRDWSRQRDLWRRVAQQGLEDDEAEYAKMVAMEEKMMALPSQTAKDMAIKMVVGHGFGEQSCLDYDGIVWAEARALVA
;
A
#
# COMPACT_ATOMS: atom_id res chain seq x y z
N MET A 1 38.48 -27.79 -46.65
CA MET A 1 37.74 -28.99 -46.19
C MET A 1 37.36 -28.82 -44.74
N LYS A 2 36.14 -29.26 -44.41
CA LYS A 2 35.43 -29.20 -43.13
C LYS A 2 36.19 -29.88 -41.99
N ARG A 3 36.00 -29.38 -40.75
CA ARG A 3 35.66 -30.12 -39.52
C ARG A 3 35.72 -29.20 -38.29
N ARG A 4 34.73 -29.35 -37.38
CA ARG A 4 34.41 -28.59 -36.14
C ARG A 4 33.42 -27.45 -36.40
N ALA A 5 32.09 -27.58 -36.34
CA ALA A 5 31.18 -28.35 -35.47
C ALA A 5 31.50 -28.18 -33.97
N ILE A 6 30.49 -27.85 -33.16
CA ILE A 6 30.49 -27.42 -31.73
C ILE A 6 30.47 -25.87 -31.69
N LEU A 7 29.36 -25.14 -31.51
CA LEU A 7 28.15 -25.35 -30.71
C LEU A 7 26.92 -24.76 -31.40
N THR A 8 25.96 -25.63 -31.68
CA THR A 8 24.55 -25.29 -31.87
C THR A 8 23.87 -25.44 -30.52
N MET A 9 22.89 -24.58 -30.22
CA MET A 9 21.98 -24.57 -29.05
C MET A 9 22.46 -23.80 -27.80
N ALA A 10 21.93 -22.60 -27.65
CA ALA A 10 21.17 -22.27 -26.44
C ALA A 10 20.03 -21.32 -26.85
N PRO A 11 18.76 -21.64 -26.55
CA PRO A 11 17.69 -20.66 -26.66
C PRO A 11 18.01 -19.56 -25.64
N ALA A 12 18.13 -18.32 -26.10
CA ALA A 12 18.00 -17.18 -25.22
C ALA A 12 16.56 -17.22 -24.69
N VAL A 13 16.38 -17.87 -23.54
CA VAL A 13 15.20 -17.71 -22.71
C VAL A 13 15.23 -16.22 -22.35
N LEU A 14 14.52 -15.43 -23.15
CA LEU A 14 14.01 -14.14 -22.71
C LEU A 14 13.27 -14.45 -21.42
N VAL A 15 13.91 -14.13 -20.30
CA VAL A 15 13.21 -13.97 -19.05
C VAL A 15 12.21 -12.87 -19.35
N ALA A 16 10.99 -13.30 -19.68
CA ALA A 16 9.80 -12.51 -19.55
C ALA A 16 9.69 -12.20 -18.06
N GLY A 17 10.53 -11.28 -17.57
CA GLY A 17 10.18 -10.47 -16.44
C GLY A 17 8.86 -9.87 -16.84
N ALA A 18 7.82 -10.16 -16.07
CA ALA A 18 6.49 -9.63 -16.25
C ALA A 18 6.57 -8.10 -16.15
N VAL A 19 6.98 -7.45 -17.24
CA VAL A 19 6.58 -6.09 -17.56
C VAL A 19 5.08 -6.24 -17.68
N HIS A 20 4.38 -5.89 -16.60
CA HIS A 20 2.94 -5.67 -16.64
C HIS A 20 2.73 -4.75 -17.84
N SER A 21 2.18 -5.31 -18.91
CA SER A 21 1.72 -4.54 -20.06
C SER A 21 0.76 -3.51 -19.48
N ALA A 22 1.23 -2.27 -19.39
CA ALA A 22 0.43 -1.11 -19.14
C ALA A 22 -0.55 -0.97 -20.31
N ALA A 23 -1.63 -1.75 -20.26
CA ALA A 23 -2.79 -1.53 -21.06
C ALA A 23 -3.38 -0.19 -20.61
N LEU A 24 -3.55 0.71 -21.58
CA LEU A 24 -4.13 2.04 -21.45
C LEU A 24 -5.59 1.97 -20.98
N GLY A 25 -5.82 1.68 -19.69
CA GLY A 25 -7.16 1.47 -19.16
C GLY A 25 -7.20 1.61 -17.64
N GLN A 26 -7.28 2.86 -17.17
CA GLN A 26 -7.26 3.25 -15.75
C GLN A 26 -5.98 2.80 -15.01
N PRO A 27 -5.42 3.59 -14.08
CA PRO A 27 -4.42 3.03 -13.18
C PRO A 27 -5.09 1.88 -12.44
N GLU A 28 -4.63 0.65 -12.66
CA GLU A 28 -4.99 -0.48 -11.81
C GLU A 28 -4.75 -0.05 -10.37
N GLU A 29 -5.81 -0.04 -9.57
CA GLU A 29 -5.70 0.35 -8.17
C GLU A 29 -4.72 -0.59 -7.47
N THR A 30 -3.69 -0.02 -6.85
CA THR A 30 -2.69 -0.82 -6.15
C THR A 30 -3.35 -1.59 -5.00
N PRO A 31 -2.83 -2.77 -4.61
CA PRO A 31 -3.35 -3.51 -3.47
C PRO A 31 -3.38 -2.68 -2.18
N VAL A 32 -2.39 -1.79 -1.99
CA VAL A 32 -2.34 -0.88 -0.84
C VAL A 32 -3.46 0.16 -0.89
N ALA A 33 -3.73 0.76 -2.05
CA ALA A 33 -4.83 1.72 -2.21
C ALA A 33 -6.21 1.07 -1.99
N ALA A 34 -6.41 -0.15 -2.51
CA ALA A 34 -7.63 -0.91 -2.28
C ALA A 34 -7.84 -1.21 -0.79
N ALA A 35 -6.80 -1.69 -0.09
CA ALA A 35 -6.84 -1.97 1.34
C ALA A 35 -7.05 -0.68 2.17
N PHE A 36 -6.44 0.43 1.77
CA PHE A 36 -6.61 1.73 2.43
C PHE A 36 -8.04 2.25 2.35
N ARG A 37 -8.71 2.08 1.20
CA ARG A 37 -10.11 2.45 1.04
C ARG A 37 -11.00 1.66 2.02
N ASP A 38 -10.72 0.38 2.20
CA ASP A 38 -11.48 -0.48 3.11
C ASP A 38 -11.19 -0.14 4.57
N TRP A 39 -9.91 0.06 4.92
CA TRP A 39 -9.48 0.52 6.24
C TRP A 39 -10.10 1.88 6.60
N SER A 40 -10.18 2.81 5.64
CA SER A 40 -10.76 4.15 5.88
C SER A 40 -12.24 4.06 6.27
N ARG A 41 -13.02 3.18 5.62
CA ARG A 41 -14.42 2.95 6.00
C ARG A 41 -14.54 2.37 7.40
N GLN A 42 -13.66 1.45 7.76
CA GLN A 42 -13.61 0.85 9.11
C GLN A 42 -13.22 1.90 10.16
N ARG A 43 -12.24 2.77 9.88
CA ARG A 43 -11.86 3.89 10.75
C ARG A 43 -13.02 4.84 10.99
N ASP A 44 -13.78 5.18 9.95
CA ASP A 44 -14.96 6.04 10.08
C ASP A 44 -16.08 5.38 10.88
N LEU A 45 -16.21 4.05 10.81
CA LEU A 45 -17.14 3.29 11.67
C LEU A 45 -16.67 3.35 13.13
N TRP A 46 -15.41 2.97 13.39
CA TRP A 46 -14.83 3.01 14.72
C TRP A 46 -14.95 4.40 15.36
N ARG A 47 -14.61 5.48 14.64
CA ARG A 47 -14.76 6.85 15.13
C ARG A 47 -16.20 7.20 15.53
N ARG A 48 -17.19 6.73 14.76
CA ARG A 48 -18.61 6.94 15.08
C ARG A 48 -19.03 6.16 16.32
N VAL A 49 -18.60 4.92 16.46
CA VAL A 49 -18.89 4.07 17.63
C VAL A 49 -18.23 4.64 18.89
N ALA A 50 -16.94 5.01 18.79
CA ALA A 50 -16.18 5.62 19.89
C ALA A 50 -16.81 6.95 20.38
N GLN A 51 -17.28 7.80 19.46
CA GLN A 51 -17.98 9.04 19.82
C GLN A 51 -19.32 8.80 20.56
N GLN A 52 -19.93 7.64 20.38
CA GLN A 52 -21.17 7.26 21.05
C GLN A 52 -20.92 6.59 22.42
N GLY A 53 -19.66 6.31 22.77
CA GLY A 53 -19.29 5.66 24.04
C GLY A 53 -19.85 4.24 24.18
N LEU A 54 -20.02 3.54 23.05
CA LEU A 54 -20.55 2.17 23.03
C LEU A 54 -19.43 1.17 23.36
N GLU A 55 -19.78 0.06 24.03
CA GLU A 55 -18.85 -1.05 24.34
C GLU A 55 -18.23 -1.70 23.08
N ASP A 56 -18.84 -1.51 21.90
CA ASP A 56 -18.36 -2.05 20.63
C ASP A 56 -17.13 -1.31 20.06
N ASP A 57 -16.70 -0.19 20.65
CA ASP A 57 -15.60 0.62 20.12
C ASP A 57 -14.27 -0.14 20.10
N GLU A 58 -13.97 -0.94 21.13
CA GLU A 58 -12.77 -1.78 21.21
C GLU A 58 -12.80 -2.87 20.13
N ALA A 59 -13.96 -3.47 19.86
CA ALA A 59 -14.12 -4.48 18.82
C ALA A 59 -13.92 -3.89 17.42
N GLU A 60 -14.48 -2.71 17.15
CA GLU A 60 -14.28 -2.02 15.87
C GLU A 60 -12.85 -1.49 15.70
N TYR A 61 -12.20 -1.08 16.79
CA TYR A 61 -10.78 -0.73 16.81
C TYR A 61 -9.90 -1.94 16.47
N ALA A 62 -10.14 -3.10 17.10
CA ALA A 62 -9.38 -4.32 16.83
C ALA A 62 -9.50 -4.77 15.36
N LYS A 63 -10.69 -4.63 14.76
CA LYS A 63 -10.89 -4.87 13.31
C LYS A 63 -10.06 -3.91 12.46
N MET A 64 -10.06 -2.61 12.80
CA MET A 64 -9.27 -1.60 12.10
C MET A 64 -7.77 -1.92 12.16
N VAL A 65 -7.26 -2.29 13.35
CA VAL A 65 -5.84 -2.67 13.54
C VAL A 65 -5.49 -3.90 12.72
N ALA A 66 -6.33 -4.94 12.71
CA ALA A 66 -6.07 -6.13 11.90
C ALA A 66 -6.08 -5.84 10.38
N MET A 67 -6.86 -4.86 9.93
CA MET A 67 -6.82 -4.38 8.54
C MET A 67 -5.54 -3.58 8.26
N GLU A 68 -5.11 -2.76 9.21
CA GLU A 68 -3.87 -1.99 9.13
C GLU A 68 -2.66 -2.93 8.98
N GLU A 69 -2.53 -3.94 9.84
CA GLU A 69 -1.44 -4.92 9.76
C GLU A 69 -1.36 -5.59 8.38
N LYS A 70 -2.51 -5.99 7.83
CA LYS A 70 -2.60 -6.58 6.49
C LYS A 70 -2.16 -5.58 5.41
N MET A 71 -2.61 -4.34 5.49
CA MET A 71 -2.24 -3.29 4.54
C MET A 71 -0.73 -2.97 4.62
N MET A 72 -0.16 -2.91 5.83
CA MET A 72 1.28 -2.66 6.04
C MET A 72 2.15 -3.77 5.45
N ALA A 73 1.67 -5.02 5.44
CA ALA A 73 2.37 -6.16 4.86
C ALA A 73 2.40 -6.18 3.32
N LEU A 74 1.49 -5.47 2.63
CA LEU A 74 1.46 -5.44 1.16
C LEU A 74 2.66 -4.68 0.59
N PRO A 75 3.29 -5.09 -0.51
CA PRO A 75 4.39 -4.32 -1.10
C PRO A 75 3.87 -3.00 -1.68
N SER A 76 4.57 -1.89 -1.40
CA SER A 76 4.27 -0.61 -2.03
C SER A 76 4.74 -0.61 -3.49
N GLN A 77 3.87 -0.18 -4.40
CA GLN A 77 4.12 -0.12 -5.85
C GLN A 77 4.30 1.33 -6.33
N THR A 78 3.80 2.30 -5.55
CA THR A 78 3.84 3.73 -5.88
C THR A 78 4.24 4.59 -4.69
N ALA A 79 4.61 5.86 -4.97
CA ALA A 79 4.81 6.85 -3.92
C ALA A 79 3.53 7.09 -3.09
N LYS A 80 2.36 6.98 -3.71
CA LYS A 80 1.06 7.06 -3.02
C LYS A 80 0.91 5.94 -1.99
N ASP A 81 1.32 4.71 -2.30
CA ASP A 81 1.27 3.59 -1.35
C ASP A 81 2.16 3.83 -0.13
N MET A 82 3.34 4.40 -0.34
CA MET A 82 4.22 4.81 0.76
C MET A 82 3.57 5.90 1.61
N ALA A 83 2.99 6.93 0.98
CA ALA A 83 2.26 7.98 1.69
C ALA A 83 1.07 7.43 2.49
N ILE A 84 0.29 6.50 1.92
CA ILE A 84 -0.79 5.78 2.61
C ILE A 84 -0.29 5.11 3.88
N LYS A 85 0.77 4.31 3.79
CA LYS A 85 1.31 3.61 4.96
C LYS A 85 1.88 4.57 5.99
N MET A 86 2.55 5.63 5.54
CA MET A 86 3.06 6.67 6.43
C MET A 86 1.93 7.32 7.22
N VAL A 87 0.85 7.79 6.56
CA VAL A 87 -0.25 8.43 7.27
C VAL A 87 -1.00 7.46 8.16
N VAL A 88 -1.20 6.20 7.77
CA VAL A 88 -1.92 5.25 8.63
C VAL A 88 -1.11 4.92 9.87
N GLY A 89 0.16 4.53 9.71
CA GLY A 89 1.01 4.09 10.83
C GLY A 89 1.38 5.20 11.84
N HIS A 90 1.10 6.46 11.51
CA HIS A 90 1.36 7.64 12.35
C HIS A 90 0.08 8.37 12.75
N GLY A 91 -1.08 7.71 12.65
CA GLY A 91 -2.36 8.31 13.03
C GLY A 91 -2.65 9.62 12.26
N PHE A 92 -2.30 9.68 10.98
CA PHE A 92 -2.39 10.86 10.11
C PHE A 92 -1.49 12.03 10.55
N GLY A 93 -0.40 11.72 11.23
CA GLY A 93 0.53 12.69 11.84
C GLY A 93 0.11 13.12 13.24
N GLU A 94 -0.95 12.54 13.82
CA GLU A 94 -1.32 12.72 15.24
C GLU A 94 -0.27 12.07 16.16
N GLN A 95 0.42 11.05 15.67
CA GLN A 95 1.48 10.34 16.37
C GLN A 95 2.76 10.41 15.53
N SER A 96 3.68 11.29 15.89
CA SER A 96 5.00 11.36 15.24
C SER A 96 6.11 11.06 16.25
N CYS A 97 7.13 10.35 15.77
CA CYS A 97 8.39 10.12 16.46
C CYS A 97 9.54 11.02 15.95
N LEU A 98 9.25 11.98 15.05
CA LEU A 98 10.23 12.86 14.43
C LEU A 98 9.91 14.32 14.78
N ASP A 99 10.85 14.99 15.42
CA ASP A 99 10.77 16.44 15.59
C ASP A 99 10.88 17.11 14.19
N TYR A 100 10.00 18.08 13.89
CA TYR A 100 10.00 18.92 12.66
C TYR A 100 9.42 18.33 11.36
N ASP A 101 8.64 17.26 11.43
CA ASP A 101 8.06 16.57 10.26
C ASP A 101 6.62 17.03 9.91
N GLY A 102 6.13 18.12 10.51
CA GLY A 102 4.78 18.64 10.28
C GLY A 102 4.45 18.88 8.79
N ILE A 103 5.44 19.28 7.99
CA ILE A 103 5.29 19.51 6.54
C ILE A 103 5.09 18.20 5.79
N VAL A 104 5.85 17.14 6.10
CA VAL A 104 5.72 15.86 5.38
C VAL A 104 4.35 15.23 5.60
N TRP A 105 3.72 15.46 6.76
CA TRP A 105 2.35 15.00 6.99
C TRP A 105 1.32 15.76 6.15
N ALA A 106 1.55 17.05 5.89
CA ALA A 106 0.67 17.81 5.00
C ALA A 106 0.77 17.30 3.56
N GLU A 107 1.98 17.04 3.07
CA GLU A 107 2.22 16.46 1.75
C GLU A 107 1.64 15.04 1.64
N ALA A 108 1.90 14.19 2.63
CA ALA A 108 1.39 12.81 2.65
C ALA A 108 -0.15 12.79 2.67
N ARG A 109 -0.80 13.65 3.48
CA ARG A 109 -2.26 13.80 3.46
C ARG A 109 -2.80 14.27 2.11
N ALA A 110 -2.10 15.21 1.44
CA ALA A 110 -2.50 15.67 0.12
C ALA A 110 -2.40 14.57 -0.95
N LEU A 111 -1.47 13.63 -0.82
CA LEU A 111 -1.32 12.50 -1.75
C LEU A 111 -2.38 11.39 -1.57
N VAL A 112 -2.95 11.27 -0.38
CA VAL A 112 -3.94 10.21 -0.06
C VAL A 112 -5.39 10.68 -0.12
N ALA A 113 -5.63 12.00 -0.15
CA ALA A 113 -6.95 12.62 -0.25
C ALA A 113 -7.63 12.37 -1.60
#